data_AF-A0AAV3XF84-F1
#
_entry.id   AF-A0AAV3XF84-F1
#
_cell.length_a   1.000
_cell.length_b   1.000
_cell.length_c   1.000
_cell.angle_alpha   90.00
_cell.angle_beta   90.00
_cell.angle_gamma   90.00
#
_symmetry.space_group_name_H-M   'P 1'
#
loop_
_entity.id
_entity.type
_entity.pdbx_description
1 polymer ?
#
loop_
_entity_poly.entity_id
_entity_poly.type
_entity_poly.pdbx_seq_one_letter_code
_entity_poly.pdbx_strand_id
1 'polypeptide(L)'
;MKVPAYGRLFKPGVLDGMHQAFGYALSQPGVHCAIIAAETVAQLESNIGVAQAFQPLDENALAEIEQRTSIAWQDNTFFRAWT
;
A
#
# COMPACT_ATOMS: atom_id res chain seq x y z
N MET A 1 -8.29 -4.52 5.75
CA MET A 1 -8.84 -4.71 4.38
C MET A 1 -7.78 -5.40 3.52
N LYS A 2 -8.10 -6.42 2.72
CA LYS A 2 -7.14 -7.06 1.79
C LYS A 2 -7.07 -6.19 0.53
N VAL A 3 -5.92 -5.58 0.23
CA VAL A 3 -5.73 -4.74 -0.97
C VAL A 3 -5.25 -5.64 -2.13
N PRO A 4 -6.11 -6.06 -3.08
CA PRO A 4 -5.75 -7.03 -4.09
C PRO A 4 -5.32 -6.28 -5.35
N ALA A 5 -4.07 -5.80 -5.37
CA ALA A 5 -3.55 -5.08 -6.53
C ALA A 5 -2.55 -5.88 -7.37
N TYR A 6 -2.08 -7.06 -6.92
CA TYR A 6 -1.19 -7.98 -7.67
C TYR A 6 -0.16 -7.29 -8.57
N GLY A 7 0.80 -6.59 -7.97
CA GLY A 7 1.86 -5.89 -8.71
C GLY A 7 1.42 -4.63 -9.45
N ARG A 8 0.15 -4.21 -9.36
CA ARG A 8 -0.37 -3.00 -10.03
C ARG A 8 -0.22 -1.71 -9.21
N LEU A 9 0.07 -1.81 -7.91
CA LEU A 9 0.28 -0.66 -7.01
C LEU A 9 1.61 0.05 -7.23
N PHE A 10 2.70 -0.69 -7.45
CA PHE A 10 4.04 -0.14 -7.61
C PHE A 10 4.33 0.12 -9.08
N LYS A 11 3.83 1.25 -9.56
CA LYS A 11 4.04 1.75 -10.93
C LYS A 11 4.56 3.19 -10.86
N PRO A 12 5.36 3.64 -11.85
CA PRO A 12 5.76 5.03 -11.94
C PRO A 12 4.54 5.97 -11.85
N GLY A 13 4.59 6.93 -10.93
CA GLY A 13 3.49 7.89 -10.69
C GLY A 13 2.35 7.39 -9.81
N VAL A 14 2.32 6.12 -9.38
CA VAL A 14 1.33 5.58 -8.44
C VAL A 14 1.93 5.49 -7.05
N LEU A 15 2.57 4.38 -6.67
CA LEU A 15 3.32 4.27 -5.42
C LEU A 15 4.79 3.93 -5.70
N ASP A 16 5.67 4.51 -4.90
CA ASP A 16 7.13 4.36 -4.99
C ASP A 16 7.61 3.08 -4.30
N GLY A 17 6.81 2.53 -3.37
CA GLY A 17 7.11 1.24 -2.75
C GLY A 17 6.27 0.90 -1.53
N MET A 18 6.69 -0.16 -0.84
CA MET A 18 5.97 -0.74 0.30
C MET A 18 5.76 0.25 1.45
N HIS A 19 6.66 1.21 1.68
CA HIS A 19 6.51 2.18 2.77
C HIS A 19 5.23 3.03 2.64
N GLN A 20 4.82 3.41 1.41
CA GLN A 20 3.57 4.12 1.18
C GLN A 20 2.35 3.20 1.32
N ALA A 21 2.39 1.99 0.73
CA ALA A 21 1.26 1.06 0.82
C ALA A 21 1.00 0.57 2.26
N PHE A 22 2.08 0.19 2.95
CA PHE A 22 2.05 -0.24 4.36
C PHE A 22 1.69 0.93 5.28
N GLY A 23 2.35 2.07 5.09
CA GLY A 23 2.13 3.28 5.89
C GLY A 23 0.68 3.75 5.79
N TYR A 24 0.13 3.83 4.58
CA TYR A 24 -1.27 4.20 4.36
C TYR A 24 -2.21 3.24 5.09
N ALA A 25 -2.05 1.93 4.89
CA ALA A 25 -2.94 0.93 5.48
C ALA A 25 -2.95 0.95 7.01
N LEU A 26 -1.78 1.03 7.66
CA LEU A 26 -1.67 1.06 9.12
C LEU A 26 -1.96 2.42 9.76
N SER A 27 -2.02 3.49 8.97
CA SER A 27 -2.44 4.81 9.48
C SER A 27 -3.96 4.99 9.50
N GLN A 28 -4.71 4.06 8.89
CA GLN A 28 -6.17 4.11 8.92
C GLN A 28 -6.73 3.82 10.31
N PRO A 29 -7.77 4.55 10.77
CA PRO A 29 -8.42 4.28 12.04
C PRO A 29 -8.89 2.83 12.16
N GLY A 30 -8.55 2.19 13.28
CA GLY A 30 -8.97 0.82 13.58
C GLY A 30 -8.14 -0.28 12.90
N VAL A 31 -7.14 0.07 12.10
CA VAL A 31 -6.20 -0.91 11.53
C VAL A 31 -4.99 -1.06 12.44
N HIS A 32 -4.74 -2.28 12.91
CA HIS A 32 -3.69 -2.58 13.89
C HIS A 32 -2.67 -3.62 13.38
N CYS A 33 -2.90 -4.18 12.19
CA CYS A 33 -2.09 -5.25 11.63
C CYS A 33 -2.18 -5.25 10.10
N ALA A 34 -1.08 -5.60 9.45
CA ALA A 34 -1.00 -5.82 8.01
C ALA A 34 -0.40 -7.20 7.74
N ILE A 35 -0.98 -7.91 6.77
CA ILE A 35 -0.48 -9.21 6.30
C ILE A 35 0.20 -8.96 4.94
N ILE A 36 1.49 -9.25 4.86
CA ILE A 36 2.31 -9.00 3.67
C ILE A 36 2.90 -10.32 3.19
N ALA A 37 2.84 -10.57 1.89
CA ALA A 37 3.47 -11.74 1.29
C ALA A 37 5.00 -11.56 1.20
N ALA A 38 5.73 -12.64 1.38
CA ALA A 38 7.16 -12.74 1.08
C ALA A 38 7.43 -14.14 0.51
N GLU A 39 7.96 -14.20 -0.70
CA GLU A 39 8.34 -15.44 -1.38
C GLU A 39 9.82 -15.78 -1.17
N THR A 40 10.61 -14.78 -0.75
CA THR A 40 12.05 -14.93 -0.49
C THR A 40 12.45 -14.32 0.84
N VAL A 41 13.58 -14.75 1.39
CA VAL A 41 14.16 -14.19 2.62
C VAL A 41 14.44 -12.69 2.46
N ALA A 42 14.97 -12.26 1.32
CA ALA A 42 15.23 -10.85 1.04
C ALA A 42 13.95 -9.99 1.06
N GLN A 43 12.82 -10.51 0.55
CA GLN A 43 11.53 -9.82 0.64
C GLN A 43 11.04 -9.74 2.09
N LEU A 44 11.23 -10.81 2.88
CA LEU A 44 10.89 -10.80 4.29
C LEU A 44 11.69 -9.75 5.06
N GLU A 45 13.00 -9.67 4.85
CA GLU A 45 13.88 -8.66 5.46
C GLU A 45 13.46 -7.24 5.08
N SER A 46 13.14 -7.01 3.80
CA SER A 46 12.62 -5.72 3.33
C SER A 46 11.29 -5.36 4.02
N ASN A 47 10.38 -6.32 4.19
CA ASN A 47 9.10 -6.09 4.87
C ASN A 47 9.30 -5.76 6.35
N ILE A 48 10.23 -6.45 7.03
CA ILE A 48 10.61 -6.15 8.42
C ILE A 48 11.18 -4.73 8.53
N GLY A 49 12.07 -4.33 7.62
CA GLY A 49 12.64 -2.99 7.60
C GLY A 49 11.57 -1.90 7.47
N VAL A 50 10.59 -2.10 6.58
CA VAL A 50 9.44 -1.17 6.44
C VAL A 50 8.62 -1.11 7.72
N ALA A 51 8.36 -2.26 8.36
CA ALA A 51 7.60 -2.31 9.61
C ALA A 51 8.34 -1.64 10.79
N GLN A 52 9.67 -1.80 10.87
CA GLN A 52 10.50 -1.16 11.89
C GLN A 52 10.57 0.35 11.73
N ALA A 53 10.61 0.85 10.49
CA ALA A 53 10.68 2.27 10.19
C ALA A 53 9.30 2.96 10.22
N PHE A 54 8.21 2.22 10.41
CA PHE A 54 6.86 2.76 10.33
C PHE A 54 6.59 3.81 11.39
N GLN A 55 6.02 4.92 10.95
CA GLN A 55 5.35 5.92 11.75
C GLN A 55 3.99 6.20 11.08
N PRO A 56 2.92 6.43 11.86
CA PRO A 56 1.64 6.85 11.30
C PRO A 56 1.82 8.09 10.40
N LEU A 57 1.23 8.03 9.22
CA LEU A 57 1.22 9.13 8.26
C LEU A 57 0.25 10.22 8.72
N ASP A 58 0.59 11.47 8.46
CA ASP A 58 -0.31 12.59 8.67
C ASP A 58 -1.34 12.71 7.54
N GLU A 59 -2.34 13.57 7.73
CA GLU A 59 -3.44 13.76 6.77
C GLU A 59 -2.94 14.21 5.39
N ASN A 60 -1.87 14.99 5.33
CA ASN A 60 -1.31 15.49 4.07
C ASN A 60 -0.67 14.34 3.27
N ALA A 61 0.14 13.50 3.93
CA ALA A 61 0.76 12.34 3.31
C ALA A 61 -0.28 11.31 2.86
N LEU A 62 -1.36 11.12 3.64
CA LEU A 62 -2.48 10.27 3.25
C LEU A 62 -3.19 10.81 1.99
N ALA A 63 -3.50 12.10 1.96
CA ALA A 63 -4.15 12.74 0.82
C ALA A 63 -3.30 12.68 -0.46
N GLU A 64 -1.98 12.82 -0.35
CA GLU A 64 -1.07 12.69 -1.49
C GLU A 64 -1.12 11.26 -2.08
N ILE A 65 -1.08 10.24 -1.23
CA ILE A 65 -1.18 8.83 -1.66
C ILE A 65 -2.53 8.57 -2.34
N GLU A 66 -3.63 9.11 -1.80
CA GLU A 66 -4.97 9.00 -2.41
C GLU A 66 -5.03 9.66 -3.78
N GLN A 67 -4.49 10.88 -3.91
CA GLN A 67 -4.41 11.58 -5.19
C GLN A 67 -3.62 10.77 -6.21
N ARG A 68 -2.44 10.25 -5.84
CA ARG A 68 -1.59 9.45 -6.72
C ARG A 68 -2.22 8.12 -7.14
N THR A 69 -3.01 7.50 -6.26
CA THR A 69 -3.69 6.23 -6.56
C THR A 69 -5.03 6.42 -7.29
N SER A 70 -5.59 7.62 -7.27
CA SER A 70 -6.86 7.97 -7.95
C SER A 70 -6.81 7.79 -9.47
N ILE A 71 -5.64 7.78 -10.11
CA ILE A 71 -5.52 7.55 -11.55
C ILE A 71 -5.54 6.06 -11.92
N ALA A 72 -5.27 5.18 -10.96
CA ALA A 72 -5.09 3.74 -11.18
C ALA A 72 -6.14 2.89 -10.44
N TRP A 73 -7.12 3.51 -9.79
CA TRP A 73 -8.08 2.81 -8.94
C TRP A 73 -8.87 1.73 -9.69
N GLN A 74 -9.37 2.00 -10.91
CA GLN A 74 -10.14 1.01 -11.69
C GLN A 74 -9.28 -0.21 -12.04
N ASP A 75 -8.07 0.02 -12.54
CA ASP A 75 -7.11 -1.04 -12.86
C ASP A 75 -6.72 -1.87 -11.63
N ASN A 76 -6.51 -1.19 -10.49
CA ASN A 76 -6.14 -1.83 -9.23
C ASN A 76 -7.31 -2.61 -8.62
N THR A 77 -8.53 -2.33 -9.05
CA THR A 77 -9.76 -3.00 -8.63
C THR A 77 -10.39 -3.81 -9.75
N PHE A 78 -9.56 -4.37 -10.65
CA PHE A 78 -9.95 -5.20 -11.79
C PHE A 78 -10.95 -6.34 -11.49
N PHE A 79 -11.04 -6.78 -10.23
CA PHE A 79 -11.98 -7.82 -9.78
C PHE A 79 -13.40 -7.28 -9.57
N ARG A 80 -13.61 -5.96 -9.61
CA ARG A 80 -14.92 -5.32 -9.56
C ARG A 80 -15.43 -5.11 -10.99
N ALA A 81 -16.69 -5.45 -11.22
CA ALA A 81 -17.38 -5.02 -12.44
C ALA A 81 -17.80 -3.56 -12.26
N TRP A 82 -17.13 -2.65 -12.97
CA TRP A 82 -17.49 -1.24 -13.02
C TRP A 82 -18.59 -1.06 -14.08
N THR A 83 -19.84 -0.93 -13.63
CA THR A 83 -21.02 -0.66 -14.48
C THR A 83 -21.70 0.61 -14.01
#